data_AF-A0A522BPY2-F1
#
_entry.id   AF-A0A522BPY2-F1
#
_cell.length_a   1.000
_cell.length_b   1.000
_cell.length_c   1.000
_cell.angle_alpha   90.00
_cell.angle_beta   90.00
_cell.angle_gamma   90.00
#
_symmetry.space_group_name_H-M   'P 1'
#
loop_
_entity.id
_entity.type
_entity.pdbx_description
1 polymer ?
#
loop_
_entity_poly.entity_id
_entity_poly.type
_entity_poly.pdbx_seq_one_letter_code
_entity_poly.pdbx_strand_id
1 'polypeptide(L)'
;RSGVVAAVAIALWGLAFGAFPVGFQTWMVRAAPDHAEGAGGLLVAAFQVAIASGAVFGGLLVDRIGALGGPAFAVVAITLGTLLTLRHGPRPAQA
;
A
#
# COMPACT_ATOMS: atom_id res chain seq x y z
N ARG A 1 -5.10 -28.85 8.89
CA ARG A 1 -5.69 -27.62 9.48
C ARG A 1 -4.97 -26.34 9.02
N SER A 2 -3.63 -26.28 9.01
CA SER A 2 -2.86 -25.12 8.51
C SER A 2 -3.08 -24.81 7.02
N GLY A 3 -3.19 -25.83 6.15
CA GLY A 3 -3.33 -25.63 4.71
C GLY A 3 -4.57 -24.84 4.27
N VAL A 4 -5.72 -25.01 4.94
CA VAL A 4 -6.93 -24.23 4.63
C VAL A 4 -6.77 -22.77 5.05
N VAL A 5 -6.17 -22.52 6.22
CA VAL A 5 -5.89 -21.16 6.70
C VAL A 5 -4.90 -20.46 5.75
N ALA A 6 -3.84 -21.14 5.33
CA ALA A 6 -2.89 -20.61 4.37
C ALA A 6 -3.55 -20.34 3.01
N ALA A 7 -4.37 -21.25 2.50
CA ALA A 7 -5.09 -21.07 1.24
C ALA A 7 -6.02 -19.84 1.28
N VAL A 8 -6.79 -19.68 2.36
CA VAL A 8 -7.65 -18.51 2.57
C VAL A 8 -6.82 -17.23 2.66
N ALA A 9 -5.72 -17.23 3.44
CA ALA A 9 -4.86 -16.06 3.60
C ALA A 9 -4.22 -15.64 2.26
N ILE A 10 -3.73 -16.61 1.47
CA ILE A 10 -3.14 -16.36 0.14
C ILE A 10 -4.21 -15.85 -0.83
N ALA A 11 -5.42 -16.42 -0.82
CA ALA A 11 -6.51 -15.96 -1.67
C ALA A 11 -6.94 -14.53 -1.35
N LEU A 12 -7.07 -14.18 -0.06
CA LEU A 12 -7.38 -12.83 0.39
C LEU A 12 -6.27 -11.85 0.03
N TRP A 13 -5.02 -12.24 0.23
CA TRP A 13 -3.85 -11.45 -0.15
C TRP A 13 -3.84 -11.20 -1.66
N GLY A 14 -4.03 -12.23 -2.47
CA GLY A 14 -4.06 -12.12 -3.94
C GLY A 14 -5.21 -11.25 -4.43
N LEU A 15 -6.39 -11.37 -3.84
CA LEU A 15 -7.55 -10.52 -4.17
C LEU A 15 -7.26 -9.05 -3.85
N ALA A 16 -6.76 -8.76 -2.65
CA ALA A 16 -6.45 -7.41 -2.21
C ALA A 16 -5.34 -6.77 -3.08
N PHE A 17 -4.23 -7.49 -3.29
CA PHE A 17 -3.11 -7.01 -4.11
C PHE A 17 -3.41 -6.98 -5.60
N GLY A 18 -4.38 -7.74 -6.10
CA GLY A 18 -4.85 -7.63 -7.47
C GLY A 18 -5.73 -6.38 -7.68
N ALA A 19 -6.68 -6.15 -6.76
CA ALA A 19 -7.63 -5.04 -6.88
C ALA A 19 -6.98 -3.67 -6.61
N PHE A 20 -6.06 -3.58 -5.65
CA PHE A 20 -5.45 -2.33 -5.20
C PHE A 20 -4.69 -1.55 -6.29
N PRO A 21 -3.68 -2.10 -6.98
CA PRO A 21 -2.92 -1.39 -8.00
C PRO A 21 -3.80 -1.01 -9.20
N VAL A 22 -4.70 -1.89 -9.62
CA VAL A 22 -5.63 -1.64 -10.72
C VAL A 22 -6.58 -0.49 -10.38
N GLY A 23 -7.11 -0.46 -9.16
CA GLY A 23 -7.95 0.63 -8.66
C GLY A 23 -7.21 1.97 -8.66
N PHE A 24 -5.97 1.99 -8.15
CA PHE A 24 -5.13 3.20 -8.17
C PHE A 24 -4.81 3.68 -9.57
N GLN A 25 -4.42 2.79 -10.47
CA GLN A 25 -4.15 3.12 -11.88
C GLN A 25 -5.39 3.70 -12.56
N THR A 26 -6.55 3.07 -12.36
CA THR A 26 -7.83 3.55 -12.91
C THR A 26 -8.22 4.92 -12.35
N TRP A 27 -8.07 5.12 -11.04
CA TRP A 27 -8.35 6.40 -10.40
C TRP A 27 -7.44 7.52 -10.91
N MET A 28 -6.14 7.27 -11.05
CA MET A 28 -5.19 8.27 -11.52
C MET A 28 -5.51 8.76 -12.94
N VAL A 29 -5.78 7.84 -13.86
CA VAL A 29 -6.13 8.20 -15.25
C VAL A 29 -7.40 9.07 -15.27
N ARG A 30 -8.32 8.86 -14.33
CA ARG A 30 -9.53 9.70 -14.18
C ARG A 30 -9.25 11.03 -13.46
N ALA A 31 -8.32 11.06 -12.52
CA ALA A 31 -8.01 12.23 -11.71
C ALA A 31 -7.18 13.27 -12.46
N ALA A 32 -6.32 12.83 -13.38
CA ALA A 32 -5.47 13.72 -14.18
C ALA A 32 -5.33 13.19 -15.63
N PRO A 33 -6.42 13.17 -16.43
CA PRO A 33 -6.41 12.59 -17.77
C PRO A 33 -5.39 13.26 -18.70
N ASP A 34 -5.26 14.58 -18.64
CA ASP A 34 -4.32 15.36 -19.47
C ASP A 34 -2.85 15.19 -19.06
N HIS A 35 -2.60 14.59 -17.89
CA HIS A 35 -1.26 14.36 -17.32
C HIS A 35 -1.07 12.91 -16.88
N ALA A 36 -1.77 11.95 -17.51
CA ALA A 36 -1.79 10.56 -17.08
C ALA A 36 -0.40 9.91 -17.06
N GLU A 37 0.48 10.25 -18.02
CA GLU A 37 1.86 9.75 -18.09
C GLU A 37 2.70 10.23 -16.90
N GLY A 38 2.63 11.54 -16.58
CA GLY A 38 3.33 12.12 -15.44
C GLY A 38 2.79 11.61 -14.10
N ALA A 39 1.46 11.51 -13.96
CA ALA A 39 0.82 10.96 -12.77
C ALA A 39 1.19 9.48 -12.55
N GLY A 40 1.24 8.70 -13.63
CA GLY A 40 1.71 7.32 -13.62
C GLY A 40 3.15 7.19 -13.11
N GLY A 41 4.05 8.03 -13.61
CA GLY A 41 5.44 8.08 -13.14
C GLY A 41 5.57 8.41 -11.65
N LEU A 42 4.80 9.37 -11.15
CA LEU A 42 4.77 9.73 -9.73
C LEU A 42 4.25 8.59 -8.84
N LEU A 43 3.24 7.84 -9.29
CA LEU A 43 2.76 6.67 -8.54
C LEU A 43 3.83 5.58 -8.44
N VAL A 44 4.52 5.29 -9.54
CA VAL A 44 5.63 4.33 -9.53
C VAL A 44 6.74 4.80 -8.58
N ALA A 45 7.14 6.06 -8.67
CA ALA A 45 8.14 6.63 -7.76
C ALA A 45 7.71 6.52 -6.30
N ALA A 46 6.45 6.83 -5.99
CA ALA A 46 5.89 6.71 -4.64
C ALA A 46 5.92 5.26 -4.14
N PHE A 47 5.56 4.28 -4.97
CA PHE A 47 5.68 2.85 -4.62
C PHE A 47 7.13 2.46 -4.36
N GLN A 48 8.08 2.90 -5.19
CA GLN A 48 9.48 2.54 -5.00
C GLN A 48 10.06 3.14 -3.71
N VAL A 49 9.71 4.39 -3.38
CA VAL A 49 10.07 5.00 -2.09
C VAL A 49 9.44 4.23 -0.92
N ALA A 50 8.17 3.84 -1.04
CA ALA A 50 7.49 3.03 -0.02
C ALA A 50 8.15 1.66 0.17
N ILE A 51 8.51 0.96 -0.91
CA ILE A 51 9.18 -0.35 -0.87
C ILE A 51 10.59 -0.22 -0.27
N ALA A 52 11.37 0.76 -0.71
CA ALA A 52 12.72 0.99 -0.20
C ALA A 52 12.69 1.34 1.30
N SER A 53 11.81 2.26 1.72
CA SER A 53 11.65 2.61 3.13
C SER A 53 11.17 1.40 3.96
N GLY A 54 10.22 0.61 3.44
CA GLY A 54 9.75 -0.60 4.11
C GLY A 54 10.83 -1.67 4.26
N ALA A 55 11.69 -1.84 3.26
CA ALA A 55 12.84 -2.75 3.34
C ALA A 55 13.84 -2.30 4.42
N VAL A 56 14.18 -1.00 4.45
CA VAL A 56 15.11 -0.43 5.43
C VAL A 56 14.53 -0.51 6.84
N PHE A 57 13.37 0.09 7.09
CA PHE A 57 12.80 0.18 8.43
C PHE A 57 12.28 -1.17 8.93
N GLY A 58 11.67 -1.97 8.05
CA GLY A 58 11.24 -3.32 8.39
C GLY A 58 12.41 -4.23 8.73
N GLY A 59 13.48 -4.19 7.94
CA GLY A 59 14.72 -4.93 8.21
C GLY A 59 15.34 -4.55 9.55
N LEU A 60 15.51 -3.25 9.80
CA LEU A 60 16.02 -2.74 11.09
C LEU A 60 15.17 -3.18 12.29
N LEU A 61 13.83 -3.23 12.13
CA LEU A 61 12.96 -3.67 13.21
C LEU A 61 13.05 -5.18 13.43
N VAL A 62 13.18 -5.96 12.35
CA VAL A 62 13.41 -7.42 12.45
C VAL A 62 14.72 -7.71 13.17
N ASP A 63 15.78 -6.94 12.89
CA ASP A 63 17.08 -7.10 13.56
C ASP A 63 17.00 -6.84 15.07
N ARG A 64 16.06 -6.00 15.54
CA ARG A 64 15.93 -5.63 16.95
C ARG A 64 14.91 -6.43 17.75
N ILE A 65 13.75 -6.74 17.17
CA ILE A 65 12.64 -7.41 17.85
C ILE A 65 12.24 -8.73 17.20
N GLY A 66 13.07 -9.25 16.30
CA GLY A 66 12.89 -10.55 15.64
C GLY A 66 11.76 -10.54 14.61
N ALA A 67 11.19 -11.72 14.35
CA ALA A 67 10.21 -11.94 13.28
C ALA A 67 8.95 -11.04 13.36
N LEU A 68 8.65 -10.47 14.54
CA LEU A 68 7.53 -9.56 14.73
C LEU A 68 7.81 -8.13 14.25
N GLY A 69 9.08 -7.78 13.97
CA GLY A 69 9.48 -6.45 13.50
C GLY A 69 8.79 -6.03 12.20
N GLY A 70 8.82 -6.89 11.19
CA GLY A 70 8.17 -6.61 9.90
C GLY A 70 6.66 -6.36 10.04
N PRO A 71 5.88 -7.29 10.65
CA PRO A 71 4.46 -7.10 10.89
C PRO A 71 4.12 -5.86 11.73
N ALA A 72 4.89 -5.58 12.79
CA ALA A 72 4.65 -4.41 13.63
C ALA A 72 4.83 -3.10 12.84
N PHE A 73 5.90 -3.00 12.04
CA PHE A 73 6.11 -1.86 11.15
C PHE A 73 4.96 -1.70 10.16
N ALA A 74 4.51 -2.79 9.52
CA ALA A 74 3.41 -2.76 8.56
C ALA A 74 2.11 -2.26 9.19
N VAL A 75 1.76 -2.71 10.40
CA VAL A 75 0.56 -2.25 11.11
C VAL A 75 0.63 -0.75 11.40
N VAL A 76 1.78 -0.25 11.87
CA VAL A 76 1.97 1.18 12.14
C VAL A 76 1.88 2.00 10.86
N ALA A 77 2.56 1.57 9.80
CA ALA A 77 2.59 2.26 8.51
C ALA A 77 1.20 2.34 7.87
N ILE A 78 0.45 1.22 7.86
CA ILE A 78 -0.92 1.17 7.34
C ILE A 78 -1.83 2.07 8.18
N THR A 79 -1.78 1.98 9.51
CA THR A 79 -2.62 2.79 10.39
C THR A 79 -2.36 4.28 10.17
N LEU A 80 -1.09 4.70 10.11
CA LEU A 80 -0.73 6.07 9.84
C LEU A 80 -1.19 6.52 8.45
N GLY A 81 -0.96 5.71 7.41
CA GLY A 81 -1.40 6.00 6.05
C GLY A 81 -2.92 6.15 5.95
N THR A 82 -3.68 5.28 6.61
CA THR A 82 -5.14 5.37 6.70
C THR A 82 -5.56 6.65 7.42
N LEU A 83 -4.97 6.97 8.58
CA LEU A 83 -5.30 8.19 9.32
C LEU A 83 -4.99 9.46 8.52
N LEU A 84 -3.85 9.50 7.83
CA LEU A 84 -3.48 10.61 6.97
C LEU A 84 -4.46 10.78 5.81
N THR A 85 -4.82 9.67 5.16
CA THR A 85 -5.80 9.67 4.06
C THR A 85 -7.19 10.11 4.53
N LEU A 86 -7.64 9.66 5.69
CA LEU A 86 -8.95 10.06 6.23
C LEU A 86 -8.99 11.53 6.66
N ARG A 87 -7.86 12.08 7.13
CA ARG A 87 -7.79 13.47 7.62
C ARG A 87 -7.50 14.49 6.52
N HIS A 88 -6.67 14.14 5.54
CA HIS A 88 -6.13 15.06 4.52
C HIS A 88 -6.46 14.61 3.09
N GLY A 89 -7.21 13.52 2.93
CA GLY A 89 -7.61 13.02 1.63
C GLY A 89 -8.42 14.06 0.84
N PRO A 90 -8.31 14.06 -0.50
CA PRO A 90 -9.12 14.92 -1.35
C PRO A 90 -10.60 14.70 -1.01
N ARG A 91 -11.32 15.77 -0.69
CA ARG A 91 -12.78 15.68 -0.58
C ARG A 91 -13.31 15.24 -1.94
N PRO A 92 -14.24 14.27 -2.01
CA PRO A 92 -14.87 13.94 -3.29
C PRO A 92 -15.41 15.24 -3.88
N ALA A 93 -14.96 15.56 -5.10
CA ALA A 93 -15.47 16.71 -5.83
C ALA A 93 -17.00 16.55 -5.87
N GLN A 94 -17.71 17.52 -5.28
CA GLN A 94 -19.17 17.55 -5.37
C GLN A 94 -19.50 17.60 -6.86
N ALA A 95 -20.07 16.51 -7.37
CA ALA A 95 -20.61 16.43 -8.71
C ALA A 95 -21.85 17.32 -8.84
#